data_AF-A0A7Z0DT77-F1
#
_entry.id   AF-A0A7Z0DT77-F1
#
_cell.length_a   1.000
_cell.length_b   1.000
_cell.length_c   1.000
_cell.angle_alpha   90.00
_cell.angle_beta   90.00
_cell.angle_gamma   90.00
#
_symmetry.space_group_name_H-M   'P 1'
#
loop_
_entity.id
_entity.type
_entity.pdbx_description
1 polymer ?
#
loop_
_entity_poly.entity_id
_entity_poly.type
_entity_poly.pdbx_seq_one_letter_code
_entity_poly.pdbx_strand_id
1 'polypeptide(L)' 'MASESDLVTLYAKARPKPVDGVDDGQRQEITVTRATYAEAREAVDARVPEGWQLLGLSTWPC' A
#
# COMPACT_ATOMS: atom_id res chain seq x y z
N MET A 1 2.09 15.88 16.92
CA MET A 1 2.84 16.17 15.68
C MET A 1 3.92 15.11 15.58
N ALA A 2 4.00 14.37 14.47
CA ALA A 2 5.09 13.40 14.27
C ALA A 2 6.42 14.15 14.11
N SER A 3 7.50 13.65 14.68
CA SER A 3 8.83 14.19 14.39
C SER A 3 9.24 13.75 12.98
N GLU A 4 10.03 14.54 12.26
CA GLU A 4 10.51 14.13 10.93
C GLU A 4 11.23 12.78 10.93
N SER A 5 11.83 12.39 12.07
CA SER A 5 12.46 11.08 12.28
C SER A 5 11.50 9.87 12.32
N ASP A 6 10.20 10.10 12.46
CA ASP A 6 9.17 9.05 12.50
C ASP A 6 8.46 8.87 11.15
N LEU A 7 8.84 9.66 10.15
CA LEU A 7 8.25 9.60 8.82
C LEU A 7 8.80 8.42 8.04
N VAL A 8 7.92 7.77 7.28
CA VAL A 8 8.26 6.64 6.44
C VAL A 8 7.73 6.82 5.03
N THR A 9 8.32 6.06 4.12
CA THR A 9 7.78 5.75 2.81
C THR A 9 7.28 4.31 2.81
N LEU A 10 6.00 4.13 2.46
CA LEU A 10 5.43 2.81 2.20
C LEU A 10 5.35 2.56 0.69
N TYR A 11 5.81 1.38 0.30
CA TYR A 11 5.62 0.81 -1.03
C TYR A 11 4.70 -0.39 -0.91
N ALA A 12 3.56 -0.34 -1.57
CA ALA A 12 2.58 -1.39 -1.60
C ALA A 12 2.38 -1.92 -3.02
N LYS A 13 2.12 -3.22 -3.12
CA LYS A 13 1.68 -3.84 -4.37
C LYS A 13 0.32 -4.47 -4.14
N ALA A 14 -0.62 -4.20 -5.02
CA ALA A 14 -1.96 -4.76 -4.97
C ALA A 14 -2.32 -5.38 -6.33
N ARG A 15 -3.26 -6.32 -6.30
CA ARG A 15 -3.88 -6.89 -7.50
C ARG A 15 -5.35 -7.22 -7.27
N PRO A 16 -6.18 -7.37 -8.30
CA PRO A 16 -7.53 -7.90 -8.15
C PRO A 16 -7.51 -9.25 -7.41
N LYS A 17 -8.50 -9.49 -6.56
CA LYS A 17 -8.73 -10.85 -6.03
C LYS A 17 -9.11 -11.76 -7.21
N PRO A 18 -8.48 -12.94 -7.34
CA PRO A 18 -8.87 -13.88 -8.38
C PRO A 18 -10.32 -14.30 -8.15
N VAL A 19 -11.12 -14.18 -9.20
CA VAL A 19 -12.53 -14.63 -9.22
C VAL A 19 -12.53 -15.98 -9.93
N ASP A 20 -13.11 -17.01 -9.29
CA ASP A 20 -13.12 -18.39 -9.80
C ASP A 20 -11.72 -18.93 -10.18
N GLY A 21 -10.69 -18.48 -9.45
CA GLY A 21 -9.29 -18.88 -9.70
C GLY A 21 -8.63 -18.20 -10.90
N VAL A 22 -9.34 -17.32 -11.62
CA VAL A 22 -8.79 -16.55 -12.74
C VAL A 22 -8.10 -15.29 -12.20
N ASP A 23 -6.81 -15.17 -12.47
CA ASP A 23 -6.03 -13.96 -12.22
C ASP A 23 -5.91 -13.15 -13.52
N ASP A 24 -6.40 -11.91 -13.52
CA ASP A 24 -6.32 -11.01 -14.68
C ASP A 24 -4.89 -10.51 -14.94
N GLY A 25 -3.93 -10.84 -14.07
CA GLY A 25 -2.53 -10.40 -14.18
C GLY A 25 -2.30 -8.93 -13.87
N GLN A 26 -3.36 -8.14 -13.66
CA GLN A 26 -3.29 -6.74 -13.28
C GLN A 26 -2.59 -6.56 -11.93
N ARG A 27 -1.68 -5.59 -11.88
CA ARG A 27 -0.93 -5.22 -10.68
C ARG A 27 -0.86 -3.71 -10.61
N GLN A 28 -1.00 -3.18 -9.40
CA GLN A 28 -0.85 -1.76 -9.12
C GLN A 28 0.16 -1.57 -8.00
N GLU A 29 1.02 -0.58 -8.19
CA GLU A 29 2.00 -0.15 -7.20
C GLU A 29 1.50 1.15 -6.57
N ILE A 30 1.50 1.19 -5.24
CA ILE A 30 1.02 2.32 -4.44
C ILE A 30 2.19 2.79 -3.58
N THR A 31 2.52 4.08 -3.67
CA THR A 31 3.59 4.68 -2.87
C THR A 31 3.02 5.82 -2.02
N VAL A 32 3.31 5.81 -0.73
CA VAL A 32 3.01 6.90 0.21
C VAL A 32 4.32 7.34 0.84
N THR A 33 4.67 8.62 0.74
CA THR A 33 5.94 9.18 1.25
C THR A 33 5.68 10.19 2.36
N ARG A 34 6.67 10.36 3.25
CA ARG A 34 6.71 11.39 4.31
C ARG A 34 5.45 11.43 5.18
N ALA A 35 4.99 10.26 5.62
CA ALA A 35 3.87 10.12 6.54
C ALA A 35 4.26 9.19 7.70
N THR A 36 3.58 9.26 8.84
CA THR A 36 3.77 8.24 9.88
C THR A 36 3.35 6.87 9.35
N TYR A 37 3.86 5.78 9.95
CA TYR A 37 3.48 4.43 9.51
C TYR A 37 1.96 4.21 9.51
N ALA A 38 1.26 4.71 10.55
CA ALA A 38 -0.19 4.56 10.65
C ALA A 38 -0.94 5.30 9.54
N GLU A 39 -0.60 6.58 9.31
CA GLU A 39 -1.19 7.38 8.23
C GLU A 39 -0.85 6.82 6.85
N ALA A 40 0.40 6.40 6.65
CA ALA A 40 0.84 5.80 5.41
C ALA A 40 0.08 4.49 5.13
N ARG A 41 -0.14 3.68 6.16
CA ARG A 41 -0.89 2.43 6.07
C ARG A 41 -2.35 2.68 5.70
N GLU A 42 -3.00 3.61 6.40
CA GLU A 42 -4.38 4.00 6.10
C GLU A 42 -4.51 4.53 4.66
N ALA A 43 -3.57 5.37 4.23
CA ALA A 43 -3.54 5.90 2.87
C ALA A 43 -3.30 4.80 1.81
N VAL A 44 -2.50 3.78 2.11
CA VAL A 44 -2.34 2.60 1.25
C VAL A 44 -3.67 1.86 1.16
N ASP A 45 -4.28 1.49 2.29
CA ASP A 45 -5.54 0.74 2.31
C ASP A 45 -6.67 1.50 1.59
N ALA A 46 -6.74 2.82 1.75
CA ALA A 46 -7.72 3.66 1.04
C ALA A 46 -7.48 3.76 -0.48
N ARG A 47 -6.24 3.55 -0.95
CA ARG A 47 -5.88 3.56 -2.38
C ARG A 47 -5.98 2.18 -3.03
N VAL A 48 -6.05 1.11 -2.25
CA VAL A 48 -6.31 -0.24 -2.78
C VAL A 48 -7.76 -0.29 -3.24
N PRO A 49 -8.03 -0.56 -4.53
CA PRO A 49 -9.40 -0.60 -5.03
C PRO A 49 -10.24 -1.70 -4.35
N GLU A 50 -11.55 -1.50 -4.30
CA GLU A 50 -12.45 -2.54 -3.79
C GLU A 50 -12.33 -3.83 -4.62
N GLY A 51 -12.35 -4.97 -3.93
CA GLY A 51 -12.14 -6.28 -4.57
C GLY A 51 -10.68 -6.60 -4.88
N TRP A 52 -9.74 -5.70 -4.61
CA TRP A 52 -8.31 -6.01 -4.70
C TRP A 52 -7.76 -6.57 -3.39
N GLN A 53 -6.60 -7.20 -3.48
CA GLN A 53 -5.82 -7.70 -2.36
C GLN A 53 -4.41 -7.12 -2.39
N LEU A 54 -3.87 -6.83 -1.21
CA LEU A 54 -2.48 -6.46 -1.02
C LEU A 54 -1.59 -7.70 -1.14
N LEU A 55 -0.56 -7.61 -1.96
CA LEU A 55 0.45 -8.66 -2.18
C LEU A 55 1.70 -8.46 -1.34
N GLY A 56 2.02 -7.21 -1.03
CA GLY A 56 3.22 -6.88 -0.28
C GLY A 56 3.22 -5.42 0.15
N LEU A 57 3.83 -5.19 1.31
CA LEU A 57 4.06 -3.87 1.87
C LEU A 57 5.51 -3.79 2.34
N SER A 58 6.24 -2.82 1.84
CA SER A 58 7.62 -2.51 2.25
C SER A 58 7.65 -1.11 2.86
N THR A 59 8.42 -0.96 3.93
CA THR A 59 8.58 0.32 4.65
C THR A 59 10.02 0.79 4.55
N TRP A 60 10.22 2.07 4.30
CA TRP A 60 11.53 2.73 4.27
C TRP A 60 11.49 3.96 5.18
N PRO A 61 12.48 4.17 6.05
CA PRO A 61 12.59 5.40 6.82
C PRO A 61 12.86 6.58 5.88
N CYS A 62 12.25 7.74 6.17
CA CYS A 62 12.47 8.99 5.44
C CYS A 62 13.61 9.82 6.03
#